data_AF-A0A6P6M1A2-F1
#
_entry.id   AF-A0A6P6M1A2-F1
#
_cell.length_a   1.000
_cell.length_b   1.000
_cell.length_c   1.000
_cell.angle_alpha   90.00
_cell.angle_beta   90.00
_cell.angle_gamma   90.00
#
_symmetry.space_group_name_H-M   'P 1'
#
loop_
_entity.id
_entity.type
_entity.pdbx_description
1 polymer ?
#
loop_
_entity_poly.entity_id
_entity_poly.type
_entity_poly.pdbx_seq_one_letter_code
_entity_poly.pdbx_strand_id
1 'polypeptide(L)'
;MTGNMHLGVEEPIRECQYNQICTHNSSTMDTPHTKKKKIKRKWQVFPGRNKFYCNGRIMMAKQTGVFYLTVVLILVTSGLFFAFDCPFLASNLTPAIPAIGGVLFIFVMGMLLRASFSDPGVLPRATPEEAADIERQIDTANGPSGPGYRPPPRTREVLINGQTVKLKYCFTCKIFRPPRASHCSLCDNCVERFDHHCPWVGNCVGRRNYRFFYLFILSLSLLTIFIFAFVITHVILRSNRTGFLSALKDSPASVLEVVVCFFSIWSIVGLSGFHTYLISSNQTTNEDIKGSWSSKRGKGNYNPYSYGNLITNCCAALCGPLPPSLIDRRGFVQPDTPQPVAQTNGTGACPSNQVQSHMTYIDDEDCVNPSALMSLDSVSSAKAKHISR
;
A
#
# COMPACT_ATOMS: atom_id res chain seq x y z
N MET A 1 54.80 46.15 0.18
CA MET A 1 55.49 47.02 1.16
C MET A 1 55.02 48.44 0.91
N THR A 2 54.47 49.06 1.98
CA THR A 2 54.38 50.51 2.28
C THR A 2 53.72 51.44 1.21
N GLY A 3 52.65 52.18 1.46
CA GLY A 3 51.88 52.43 2.68
C GLY A 3 51.40 53.90 2.75
N ASN A 4 50.15 54.08 3.24
CA ASN A 4 49.62 55.20 4.06
C ASN A 4 49.70 56.66 3.54
N MET A 5 48.83 57.62 3.90
CA MET A 5 47.54 57.70 4.61
C MET A 5 46.99 59.13 4.45
N HIS A 6 45.67 59.24 4.32
CA HIS A 6 44.73 60.20 4.94
C HIS A 6 44.51 61.68 4.52
N LEU A 7 43.20 62.00 4.65
CA LEU A 7 42.45 63.27 4.72
C LEU A 7 42.13 63.92 3.36
N GLY A 8 40.89 64.23 2.97
CA GLY A 8 39.56 64.15 3.57
C GLY A 8 38.64 65.11 2.77
N VAL A 9 37.45 64.68 2.33
CA VAL A 9 36.40 65.56 1.77
C VAL A 9 35.02 64.93 2.08
N GLU A 10 34.12 65.74 2.64
CA GLU A 10 32.74 65.43 3.05
C GLU A 10 31.77 65.30 1.85
N GLU A 11 30.85 64.32 1.91
CA GLU A 11 29.60 64.27 1.13
C GLU A 11 28.45 63.73 2.03
N PRO A 12 27.21 64.24 1.89
CA PRO A 12 26.08 63.86 2.75
C PRO A 12 25.26 62.68 2.19
N ILE A 13 24.73 61.85 3.10
CA ILE A 13 24.02 60.59 2.84
C ILE A 13 22.57 60.64 3.40
N ARG A 14 21.62 60.29 2.51
CA ARG A 14 20.31 59.59 2.67
C ARG A 14 19.29 60.03 3.74
N GLU A 15 18.02 60.07 3.31
CA GLU A 15 16.86 59.98 4.21
C GLU A 15 15.95 58.80 3.82
N CYS A 16 15.49 58.09 4.85
CA CYS A 16 14.75 56.82 4.82
C CYS A 16 13.42 57.04 5.57
N GLN A 17 12.28 56.69 4.97
CA GLN A 17 10.94 56.84 5.57
C GLN A 17 10.65 55.76 6.62
N TYR A 18 10.15 56.16 7.81
CA TYR A 18 9.32 55.28 8.65
C TYR A 18 8.36 56.04 9.59
N ASN A 19 7.12 55.54 9.60
CA ASN A 19 6.03 55.58 10.59
C ASN A 19 5.27 56.86 10.99
N GLN A 20 3.95 56.78 10.81
CA GLN A 20 2.99 57.32 11.77
C GLN A 20 1.78 56.39 11.94
N ILE A 21 1.48 56.07 13.21
CA ILE A 21 0.32 55.31 13.69
C ILE A 21 -0.83 56.30 13.88
N CYS A 22 -2.04 55.99 13.40
CA CYS A 22 -3.29 56.57 13.93
C CYS A 22 -4.42 55.53 13.92
N THR A 23 -5.08 55.42 15.06
CA THR A 23 -6.21 54.56 15.39
C THR A 23 -7.56 55.24 15.12
N HIS A 24 -8.59 54.39 15.06
CA HIS A 24 -10.01 54.62 15.38
C HIS A 24 -11.05 54.85 14.26
N ASN A 25 -11.78 53.75 14.03
CA ASN A 25 -13.23 53.58 13.98
C ASN A 25 -14.09 54.30 12.93
N SER A 26 -14.56 53.51 11.97
CA SER A 26 -15.97 53.54 11.56
C SER A 26 -16.51 52.12 11.47
N SER A 27 -17.51 51.86 12.32
CA SER A 27 -18.20 50.59 12.47
C SER A 27 -19.22 50.41 11.35
N THR A 28 -18.93 49.56 10.38
CA THR A 28 -19.96 48.94 9.54
C THR A 28 -20.40 47.64 10.19
N MET A 29 -21.71 47.49 10.41
CA MET A 29 -22.29 46.25 10.92
C MET A 29 -22.02 45.10 9.95
N ASP A 30 -21.07 44.24 10.30
CA ASP A 30 -20.87 42.96 9.63
C ASP A 30 -22.00 42.00 10.03
N THR A 31 -22.92 41.77 9.10
CA THR A 31 -23.75 40.55 9.11
C THR A 31 -22.86 39.31 9.24
N PRO A 32 -23.20 38.34 10.09
CA PRO A 32 -22.40 37.13 10.23
C PRO A 32 -22.50 36.33 8.93
N HIS A 33 -21.51 36.48 8.05
CA HIS A 33 -21.27 35.54 6.98
C HIS A 33 -20.96 34.19 7.63
N THR A 34 -21.98 33.36 7.81
CA THR A 34 -21.84 31.93 8.02
C THR A 34 -21.00 31.38 6.87
N LYS A 35 -19.68 31.26 7.08
CA LYS A 35 -18.77 30.58 6.17
C LYS A 35 -19.31 29.15 6.03
N LYS A 36 -19.99 28.85 4.92
CA LYS A 36 -20.48 27.49 4.62
C LYS A 36 -19.31 26.54 4.78
N LYS A 37 -19.36 25.68 5.82
CA LYS A 37 -18.30 24.72 6.16
C LYS A 37 -18.10 23.85 4.92
N LYS A 38 -16.95 23.98 4.24
CA LYS A 38 -16.68 23.23 3.00
C LYS A 38 -16.74 21.74 3.33
N ILE A 39 -17.71 21.03 2.75
CA ILE A 39 -17.88 19.59 2.89
C ILE A 39 -16.62 18.91 2.34
N LYS A 40 -15.88 18.19 3.20
CA LYS A 40 -14.66 17.46 2.82
C LYS A 40 -14.97 15.99 2.55
N ARG A 41 -14.24 15.39 1.62
CA ARG A 41 -14.24 13.94 1.38
C ARG A 41 -13.26 13.24 2.32
N LYS A 42 -13.55 12.01 2.73
CA LYS A 42 -12.71 11.23 3.66
C LYS A 42 -11.28 11.04 3.14
N TRP A 43 -11.07 10.86 1.83
CA TRP A 43 -9.73 10.75 1.24
C TRP A 43 -8.87 12.02 1.41
N GLN A 44 -9.48 13.20 1.55
CA GLN A 44 -8.76 14.48 1.72
C GLN A 44 -8.19 14.64 3.13
N VAL A 45 -8.75 13.92 4.09
CA VAL A 45 -8.35 13.95 5.51
C VAL A 45 -7.92 12.57 5.99
N PHE A 46 -7.55 11.68 5.06
CA PHE A 46 -7.25 10.30 5.36
C PHE A 46 -6.04 10.19 6.30
N PRO A 47 -6.15 9.49 7.44
CA PRO A 47 -5.06 9.41 8.40
C PRO A 47 -4.04 8.37 7.92
N GLY A 48 -3.04 8.84 7.16
CA GLY A 48 -1.94 8.04 6.62
C GLY A 48 -1.09 8.83 5.64
N ARG A 49 -0.08 8.19 5.04
CA ARG A 49 0.86 8.82 4.08
C ARG A 49 0.51 8.51 2.62
N ASN A 50 -0.60 7.85 2.36
CA ASN A 50 -1.04 7.53 1.00
C ASN A 50 -1.42 8.79 0.22
N LYS A 51 -1.11 8.78 -1.09
CA LYS A 51 -1.56 9.80 -2.03
C LYS A 51 -2.82 9.32 -2.74
N PHE A 52 -3.77 10.24 -2.92
CA PHE A 52 -5.04 9.96 -3.57
C PHE A 52 -5.20 10.80 -4.84
N TYR A 53 -5.71 10.17 -5.89
CA TYR A 53 -5.97 10.83 -7.18
C TYR A 53 -7.36 10.45 -7.70
N CYS A 54 -7.82 11.17 -8.73
CA CYS A 54 -9.10 10.91 -9.40
C CYS A 54 -10.29 10.85 -8.41
N ASN A 55 -10.41 11.86 -7.54
CA ASN A 55 -11.45 11.94 -6.51
C ASN A 55 -11.47 10.69 -5.59
N GLY A 56 -10.29 10.27 -5.11
CA GLY A 56 -10.12 9.15 -4.19
C GLY A 56 -10.23 7.75 -4.80
N ARG A 57 -10.30 7.63 -6.13
CA ARG A 57 -10.33 6.31 -6.81
C ARG A 57 -8.97 5.63 -6.78
N ILE A 58 -7.92 6.39 -7.07
CA ILE A 58 -6.53 5.92 -7.05
C ILE A 58 -5.95 6.16 -5.67
N MET A 59 -5.32 5.15 -5.10
CA MET A 59 -4.57 5.22 -3.84
C MET A 59 -3.19 4.62 -4.07
N MET A 60 -2.15 5.39 -3.76
CA MET A 60 -0.75 4.96 -3.88
C MET A 60 0.02 5.30 -2.61
N ALA A 61 1.22 4.74 -2.45
CA ALA A 61 2.14 5.17 -1.41
C ALA A 61 2.68 6.59 -1.66
N LYS A 62 3.36 7.17 -0.66
CA LYS A 62 4.04 8.46 -0.81
C LYS A 62 5.18 8.40 -1.83
N GLN A 63 5.94 7.29 -1.80
CA GLN A 63 7.11 7.03 -2.64
C GLN A 63 6.68 6.29 -3.91
N THR A 64 6.63 7.01 -5.03
CA THR A 64 6.20 6.49 -6.34
C THR A 64 7.28 6.56 -7.42
N GLY A 65 8.50 6.99 -7.07
CA GLY A 65 9.59 7.17 -8.04
C GLY A 65 9.96 5.87 -8.77
N VAL A 66 10.18 4.79 -8.01
CA VAL A 66 10.53 3.47 -8.58
C VAL A 66 9.38 2.89 -9.42
N PHE A 67 8.13 3.20 -9.08
CA PHE A 67 6.99 2.83 -9.91
C PHE A 67 7.04 3.45 -11.31
N TYR A 68 7.41 4.74 -11.43
CA TYR A 68 7.57 5.36 -12.74
C TYR A 68 8.73 4.73 -13.52
N LEU A 69 9.81 4.33 -12.85
CA LEU A 69 10.88 3.56 -13.49
C LEU A 69 10.35 2.22 -14.03
N THR A 70 9.55 1.47 -13.27
CA THR A 70 8.89 0.23 -13.75
C THR A 70 8.08 0.49 -15.01
N VAL A 71 7.24 1.52 -15.01
CA VAL A 71 6.39 1.88 -16.15
C VAL A 71 7.24 2.22 -17.37
N VAL A 72 8.26 3.06 -17.21
CA VAL A 72 9.16 3.45 -18.31
C VAL A 72 9.90 2.23 -18.86
N LEU A 73 10.44 1.34 -18.03
CA LEU A 73 11.12 0.14 -18.49
C LEU A 73 10.18 -0.74 -19.33
N ILE A 74 8.96 -1.01 -18.86
CA ILE A 74 7.99 -1.83 -19.60
C ILE A 74 7.60 -1.16 -20.91
N LEU A 75 7.29 0.15 -20.89
CA LEU A 75 6.87 0.89 -22.09
C LEU A 75 7.98 1.01 -23.13
N VAL A 76 9.20 1.34 -22.71
CA VAL A 76 10.34 1.51 -23.63
C VAL A 76 10.73 0.17 -24.22
N THR A 77 10.95 -0.87 -23.40
CA THR A 77 11.33 -2.19 -23.92
C THR A 77 10.25 -2.76 -24.84
N SER A 78 8.97 -2.67 -24.47
CA SER A 78 7.89 -3.16 -25.35
C SER A 78 7.76 -2.29 -26.61
N GLY A 79 7.93 -0.97 -26.48
CA GLY A 79 7.84 -0.03 -27.60
C GLY A 79 8.95 -0.25 -28.64
N LEU A 80 10.18 -0.49 -28.20
CA LEU A 80 11.29 -0.86 -29.08
C LEU A 80 10.99 -2.17 -29.80
N PHE A 81 10.55 -3.20 -29.06
CA PHE A 81 10.19 -4.50 -29.62
C PHE A 81 9.12 -4.40 -30.72
N PHE A 82 8.05 -3.62 -30.48
CA PHE A 82 6.99 -3.44 -31.47
C PHE A 82 7.41 -2.59 -32.66
N ALA A 83 8.30 -1.60 -32.46
CA ALA A 83 8.72 -0.69 -33.51
C ALA A 83 9.79 -1.28 -34.43
N PHE A 84 10.73 -2.06 -33.89
CA PHE A 84 11.94 -2.47 -34.61
C PHE A 84 11.98 -3.96 -34.91
N ASP A 85 11.63 -4.84 -33.96
CA ASP A 85 11.70 -6.29 -34.17
C ASP A 85 10.43 -6.86 -34.80
N CYS A 86 9.26 -6.43 -34.32
CA CYS A 86 7.97 -6.97 -34.77
C CYS A 86 7.70 -6.83 -36.28
N PRO A 87 8.04 -5.72 -36.97
CA PRO A 87 7.83 -5.63 -38.41
C PRO A 87 8.61 -6.70 -39.18
N PHE A 88 9.87 -6.93 -38.79
CA PHE A 88 10.70 -7.98 -39.38
C PHE A 88 10.16 -9.38 -39.03
N LEU A 89 9.83 -9.63 -37.76
CA LEU A 89 9.35 -10.93 -37.31
C LEU A 89 7.98 -11.27 -37.92
N ALA A 90 7.10 -10.29 -38.10
CA ALA A 90 5.79 -10.48 -38.72
C ALA A 90 5.91 -10.85 -40.20
N SER A 91 6.81 -10.21 -40.94
CA SER A 91 7.00 -10.49 -42.37
C SER A 91 7.79 -11.77 -42.65
N ASN A 92 8.69 -12.18 -41.75
CA ASN A 92 9.57 -13.34 -41.96
C ASN A 92 9.11 -14.61 -41.24
N LEU A 93 8.30 -14.51 -40.18
CA LEU A 93 7.83 -15.65 -39.40
C LEU A 93 6.30 -15.71 -39.34
N THR A 94 5.67 -14.80 -38.59
CA THR A 94 4.21 -14.79 -38.45
C THR A 94 3.69 -13.50 -37.81
N PRO A 95 2.56 -12.94 -38.29
CA PRO A 95 1.90 -11.79 -37.64
C PRO A 95 1.32 -12.13 -36.26
N ALA A 96 1.28 -13.40 -35.85
CA ALA A 96 0.84 -13.79 -34.50
C ALA A 96 1.78 -13.26 -33.39
N ILE A 97 3.06 -13.04 -33.68
CA ILE A 97 4.06 -12.55 -32.70
C ILE A 97 3.66 -11.18 -32.11
N PRO A 98 3.46 -10.11 -32.92
CA PRO A 98 3.02 -8.83 -32.37
C PRO A 98 1.64 -8.90 -31.71
N ALA A 99 0.73 -9.75 -32.20
CA ALA A 99 -0.59 -9.92 -31.59
C ALA A 99 -0.50 -10.49 -30.16
N ILE A 100 0.24 -11.59 -29.97
CA ILE A 100 0.46 -12.21 -28.66
C ILE A 100 1.22 -11.25 -27.74
N GLY A 101 2.28 -10.61 -28.24
CA GLY A 101 3.04 -9.61 -27.50
C GLY A 101 2.15 -8.46 -27.02
N GLY A 102 1.26 -7.96 -27.88
CA GLY A 102 0.34 -6.87 -27.55
C GLY A 102 -0.65 -7.25 -26.45
N VAL A 103 -1.22 -8.46 -26.52
CA VAL A 103 -2.12 -8.99 -25.49
C VAL A 103 -1.39 -9.12 -24.14
N LEU A 104 -0.18 -9.69 -24.14
CA LEU A 104 0.64 -9.80 -22.93
C LEU A 104 0.97 -8.43 -22.34
N PHE A 105 1.39 -7.47 -23.18
CA PHE A 105 1.70 -6.10 -22.75
C PHE A 105 0.50 -5.41 -22.08
N ILE A 106 -0.69 -5.47 -22.71
CA ILE A 106 -1.91 -4.87 -22.16
C ILE A 106 -2.26 -5.54 -20.82
N PHE A 107 -2.14 -6.86 -20.72
CA PHE A 107 -2.41 -7.59 -19.49
C PHE A 107 -1.44 -7.20 -18.37
N VAL A 108 -0.14 -7.15 -18.65
CA VAL A 108 0.91 -6.72 -17.71
C VAL A 108 0.64 -5.31 -17.19
N MET A 109 0.38 -4.36 -18.08
CA MET A 109 0.07 -2.99 -17.71
C MET A 109 -1.21 -2.90 -16.88
N GLY A 110 -2.26 -3.65 -17.26
CA GLY A 110 -3.50 -3.74 -16.49
C GLY A 110 -3.26 -4.25 -15.07
N MET A 111 -2.50 -5.34 -14.91
CA MET A 111 -2.21 -5.92 -13.60
C MET A 111 -1.33 -5.00 -12.73
N LEU A 112 -0.32 -4.35 -13.33
CA LEU A 112 0.51 -3.35 -12.65
C LEU A 112 -0.37 -2.22 -12.09
N LEU A 113 -1.17 -1.58 -12.94
CA LEU A 113 -2.01 -0.45 -12.54
C LEU A 113 -3.05 -0.86 -11.48
N ARG A 114 -3.61 -2.07 -11.58
CA ARG A 114 -4.52 -2.61 -10.56
C ARG A 114 -3.82 -2.86 -9.23
N ALA A 115 -2.59 -3.37 -9.23
CA ALA A 115 -1.81 -3.54 -8.01
C ALA A 115 -1.43 -2.18 -7.39
N SER A 116 -1.01 -1.23 -8.23
CA SER A 116 -0.51 0.09 -7.85
C SER A 116 -1.60 1.03 -7.32
N PHE A 117 -2.75 1.12 -7.99
CA PHE A 117 -3.74 2.17 -7.76
C PHE A 117 -4.86 1.77 -6.80
N SER A 118 -4.83 0.54 -6.28
CA SER A 118 -5.88 0.00 -5.40
C SER A 118 -5.58 0.25 -3.92
N ASP A 119 -6.64 0.22 -3.12
CA ASP A 119 -6.52 0.01 -1.68
C ASP A 119 -5.95 -1.41 -1.43
N PRO A 120 -4.80 -1.56 -0.75
CA PRO A 120 -4.19 -2.86 -0.48
C PRO A 120 -4.94 -3.69 0.57
N GLY A 121 -5.92 -3.10 1.25
CA GLY A 121 -6.59 -3.66 2.43
C GLY A 121 -6.26 -2.87 3.69
N VAL A 122 -6.28 -1.55 3.63
CA VAL A 122 -6.03 -0.71 4.80
C VAL A 122 -7.14 -0.91 5.83
N LEU A 123 -6.73 -1.13 7.08
CA LEU A 123 -7.61 -1.19 8.23
C LEU A 123 -7.90 0.22 8.75
N PRO A 124 -9.17 0.55 9.08
CA PRO A 124 -9.49 1.81 9.73
C PRO A 124 -8.76 1.92 11.08
N ARG A 125 -8.38 3.15 11.43
CA ARG A 125 -7.85 3.44 12.77
C ARG A 125 -9.02 3.40 13.76
N ALA A 126 -8.75 3.01 15.00
CA ALA A 126 -9.75 3.08 16.05
C ALA A 126 -10.22 4.52 16.24
N THR A 127 -11.52 4.68 16.45
CA THR A 127 -12.12 5.93 16.93
C THR A 127 -11.56 6.28 18.31
N PRO A 128 -11.64 7.54 18.75
CA PRO A 128 -11.20 7.93 20.10
C PRO A 128 -11.86 7.09 21.20
N GLU A 129 -13.15 6.77 21.04
CA GLU A 129 -13.92 5.95 21.98
C GLU A 129 -13.39 4.49 21.99
N GLU A 130 -13.27 3.85 20.81
CA GLU A 130 -12.70 2.50 20.71
C GLU A 130 -11.27 2.42 21.24
N ALA A 131 -10.45 3.44 20.98
CA ALA A 131 -9.08 3.51 21.46
C ALA A 131 -9.04 3.60 23.00
N ALA A 132 -9.90 4.43 23.60
CA ALA A 132 -10.01 4.55 25.05
C ALA A 132 -10.51 3.24 25.69
N ASP A 133 -11.47 2.56 25.08
CA ASP A 133 -11.97 1.27 25.57
C ASP A 133 -10.91 0.17 25.46
N ILE A 134 -10.15 0.15 24.38
CA ILE A 134 -9.02 -0.77 24.24
C ILE A 134 -7.96 -0.49 25.32
N GLU A 135 -7.64 0.78 25.58
CA GLU A 135 -6.68 1.16 26.62
C GLU A 135 -7.18 0.76 28.02
N ARG A 136 -8.45 1.04 28.34
CA ARG A 136 -9.09 0.57 29.60
C ARG A 136 -9.02 -0.95 29.76
N GLN A 137 -9.37 -1.71 28.72
CA GLN A 137 -9.30 -3.17 28.77
C GLN A 137 -7.88 -3.69 28.99
N ILE A 138 -6.89 -3.00 28.39
CA ILE A 138 -5.48 -3.33 28.63
C ILE A 138 -5.15 -3.09 30.10
N ASP A 139 -5.56 -1.96 30.68
CA ASP A 139 -5.26 -1.62 32.08
C ASP A 139 -5.94 -2.56 33.08
N THR A 140 -7.23 -2.86 32.89
CA THR A 140 -8.02 -3.75 33.77
C THR A 140 -7.48 -5.18 33.82
N ALA A 141 -6.97 -5.70 32.70
CA ALA A 141 -6.41 -7.05 32.63
C ALA A 141 -5.18 -7.28 33.53
N ASN A 142 -4.58 -6.22 34.10
CA ASN A 142 -3.33 -6.31 34.85
C ASN A 142 -3.45 -6.18 36.37
N GLY A 143 -4.67 -6.05 36.93
CA GLY A 143 -4.90 -5.90 38.37
C GLY A 143 -4.36 -4.59 38.97
N PRO A 144 -4.54 -4.35 40.29
CA PRO A 144 -4.08 -3.13 40.95
C PRO A 144 -2.55 -3.04 40.97
N SER A 145 -2.02 -1.87 40.63
CA SER A 145 -0.60 -1.59 40.45
C SER A 145 0.20 -1.76 41.75
N GLY A 146 0.92 -2.88 41.90
CA GLY A 146 1.94 -3.06 42.94
C GLY A 146 3.24 -2.29 42.64
N PRO A 147 4.14 -2.13 43.63
CA PRO A 147 5.39 -1.37 43.49
C PRO A 147 6.39 -2.14 42.62
N GLY A 148 6.25 -2.03 41.30
CA GLY A 148 7.06 -2.77 40.33
C GLY A 148 6.50 -2.70 38.92
N TYR A 149 6.01 -1.52 38.49
CA TYR A 149 5.34 -1.32 37.21
C TYR A 149 6.19 -1.84 36.04
N ARG A 150 5.79 -2.99 35.48
CA ARG A 150 6.20 -3.43 34.15
C ARG A 150 5.04 -3.11 33.21
N PRO A 151 5.25 -2.29 32.16
CA PRO A 151 4.19 -1.99 31.22
C PRO A 151 3.65 -3.30 30.61
N PRO A 152 2.33 -3.44 30.49
CA PRO A 152 1.72 -4.73 30.16
C PRO A 152 2.08 -5.21 28.76
N PRO A 153 2.15 -6.54 28.53
CA PRO A 153 2.31 -7.08 27.20
C PRO A 153 1.06 -6.74 26.38
N ARG A 154 1.16 -5.74 25.50
CA ARG A 154 0.06 -5.29 24.61
C ARG A 154 -0.16 -6.28 23.47
N THR A 155 -0.48 -7.51 23.85
CA THR A 155 -0.68 -8.64 22.96
C THR A 155 -1.86 -9.46 23.42
N ARG A 156 -2.70 -9.87 22.46
CA ARG A 156 -3.82 -10.78 22.69
C ARG A 156 -3.55 -12.07 21.93
N GLU A 157 -4.07 -13.19 22.43
CA GLU A 157 -3.96 -14.47 21.74
C GLU A 157 -5.33 -14.87 21.20
N VAL A 158 -5.34 -15.42 19.99
CA VAL A 158 -6.54 -15.95 19.35
C VAL A 158 -6.23 -17.32 18.78
N LEU A 159 -7.20 -18.22 18.80
CA LEU A 159 -7.07 -19.55 18.22
C LEU A 159 -7.58 -19.54 16.77
N ILE A 160 -6.76 -20.00 15.83
CA ILE A 160 -7.12 -20.08 14.41
C ILE A 160 -6.86 -21.50 13.95
N ASN A 161 -7.93 -22.23 13.64
CA ASN A 161 -7.88 -23.64 13.25
C ASN A 161 -7.03 -24.50 14.21
N GLY A 162 -7.07 -24.23 15.52
CA GLY A 162 -6.27 -24.96 16.52
C GLY A 162 -4.85 -24.43 16.75
N GLN A 163 -4.41 -23.42 16.00
CA GLN A 163 -3.11 -22.75 16.18
C GLN A 163 -3.28 -21.43 16.94
N THR A 164 -2.57 -21.25 18.05
CA THR A 164 -2.55 -19.97 18.78
C THR A 164 -1.76 -18.92 18.02
N VAL A 165 -2.38 -17.78 17.75
CA VAL A 165 -1.79 -16.63 17.04
C VAL A 165 -1.80 -15.41 17.94
N LYS A 166 -0.62 -14.81 18.12
CA LYS A 166 -0.43 -13.61 18.94
C LYS A 166 -0.69 -12.34 18.14
N LEU A 167 -1.75 -11.62 18.49
CA LEU A 167 -2.08 -10.30 17.99
C LEU A 167 -1.22 -9.25 18.68
N LYS A 168 -0.73 -8.28 17.90
CA LYS A 168 0.07 -7.16 18.42
C LYS A 168 -0.73 -5.87 18.34
N TYR A 169 -0.69 -5.09 19.41
CA TYR A 169 -1.28 -3.75 19.39
C TYR A 169 -0.49 -2.80 18.49
N CYS A 170 -1.21 -1.95 17.75
CA CYS A 170 -0.63 -0.89 16.93
C CYS A 170 -0.84 0.46 17.59
N PHE A 171 0.23 1.10 18.05
CA PHE A 171 0.15 2.41 18.69
C PHE A 171 -0.33 3.53 17.77
N THR A 172 0.02 3.46 16.47
CA THR A 172 -0.37 4.48 15.49
C THR A 172 -1.83 4.41 15.08
N CYS A 173 -2.33 3.20 14.84
CA CYS A 173 -3.71 2.95 14.39
C CYS A 173 -4.67 2.68 15.55
N LYS A 174 -4.13 2.55 16.78
CA LYS A 174 -4.87 2.29 18.03
C LYS A 174 -5.74 1.02 18.03
N ILE A 175 -5.36 0.02 17.24
CA ILE A 175 -6.05 -1.27 17.12
C ILE A 175 -5.16 -2.43 17.55
N PHE A 176 -5.76 -3.51 18.05
CA PHE A 176 -5.12 -4.83 17.98
C PHE A 176 -5.15 -5.29 16.53
N ARG A 177 -3.96 -5.51 15.95
CA ARG A 177 -3.85 -5.91 14.55
C ARG A 177 -4.51 -7.28 14.37
N PRO A 178 -5.50 -7.42 13.47
CA PRO A 178 -6.05 -8.72 13.13
C PRO A 178 -4.96 -9.71 12.68
N PRO A 179 -5.24 -11.02 12.69
CA PRO A 179 -4.28 -12.01 12.22
C PRO A 179 -3.74 -11.65 10.84
N ARG A 180 -2.43 -11.88 10.63
CA ARG A 180 -1.71 -11.58 9.39
C ARG A 180 -1.65 -10.10 8.99
N ALA A 181 -2.25 -9.17 9.75
CA ALA A 181 -2.12 -7.75 9.50
C ALA A 181 -0.78 -7.20 10.03
N SER A 182 -0.23 -6.19 9.38
CA SER A 182 0.98 -5.49 9.86
C SER A 182 0.91 -4.01 9.54
N HIS A 183 1.55 -3.19 10.38
CA HIS A 183 1.67 -1.75 10.14
C HIS A 183 2.84 -1.47 9.22
N CYS A 184 2.58 -0.77 8.12
CA CYS A 184 3.61 -0.25 7.23
C CYS A 184 3.89 1.21 7.57
N SER A 185 5.09 1.52 8.07
CA SER A 185 5.51 2.88 8.42
C SER A 185 5.65 3.83 7.22
N LEU A 186 5.88 3.29 6.02
CA LEU A 186 5.97 4.07 4.78
C LEU A 186 4.61 4.60 4.35
N CYS A 187 3.57 3.75 4.40
CA CYS A 187 2.19 4.14 4.12
C CYS A 187 1.48 4.73 5.35
N ASP A 188 2.02 4.52 6.55
CA ASP A 188 1.44 4.89 7.85
C ASP A 188 0.05 4.30 8.09
N ASN A 189 -0.09 3.00 7.78
CA ASN A 189 -1.34 2.27 7.85
C ASN A 189 -1.12 0.81 8.26
N CYS A 190 -2.07 0.26 9.01
CA CYS A 190 -2.21 -1.19 9.14
C CYS A 190 -2.85 -1.75 7.87
N VAL A 191 -2.25 -2.79 7.29
CA VAL A 191 -2.75 -3.46 6.08
C VAL A 191 -3.09 -4.90 6.44
N GLU A 192 -4.28 -5.33 6.04
CA GLU A 192 -4.77 -6.70 6.20
C GLU A 192 -3.98 -7.66 5.29
N ARG A 193 -3.66 -8.86 5.82
CA ARG A 193 -2.82 -9.87 5.14
C ARG A 193 -1.62 -9.20 4.46
N PHE A 194 -0.89 -8.40 5.24
CA PHE A 194 0.22 -7.61 4.73
C PHE A 194 1.31 -8.52 4.20
N ASP A 195 1.67 -8.33 2.94
CA ASP A 195 2.76 -9.07 2.32
C ASP A 195 4.06 -8.28 2.42
N HIS A 196 4.12 -7.11 1.77
CA HIS A 196 5.25 -6.20 1.84
C HIS A 196 4.86 -4.80 1.34
N HIS A 197 5.79 -3.85 1.48
CA HIS A 197 5.73 -2.58 0.77
C HIS A 197 6.58 -2.69 -0.50
N CYS A 198 6.01 -2.43 -1.67
CA CYS A 198 6.68 -2.61 -2.94
C CYS A 198 6.95 -1.25 -3.62
N PRO A 199 8.21 -0.78 -3.67
CA PRO A 199 8.55 0.46 -4.39
C PRO A 199 8.25 0.38 -5.89
N TRP A 200 8.45 -0.78 -6.52
CA TRP A 200 8.23 -1.02 -7.95
C TRP A 200 6.77 -0.90 -8.37
N VAL A 201 5.84 -1.21 -7.46
CA VAL A 201 4.39 -1.02 -7.63
C VAL A 201 3.95 0.34 -7.09
N GLY A 202 4.77 0.99 -6.25
CA GLY A 202 4.45 2.28 -5.64
C GLY A 202 3.33 2.18 -4.61
N ASN A 203 3.17 1.01 -3.97
CA ASN A 203 2.12 0.76 -2.99
C ASN A 203 2.48 -0.42 -2.06
N CYS A 204 1.72 -0.59 -0.97
CA CYS A 204 1.71 -1.85 -0.23
C CYS A 204 1.08 -2.97 -1.06
N VAL A 205 1.55 -4.19 -0.86
CA VAL A 205 0.90 -5.41 -1.32
C VAL A 205 0.26 -6.09 -0.11
N GLY A 206 -1.04 -6.33 -0.19
CA GLY A 206 -1.85 -6.88 0.89
C GLY A 206 -3.09 -7.62 0.39
N ARG A 207 -4.04 -7.87 1.29
CA ARG A 207 -5.21 -8.72 1.03
C ARG A 207 -5.97 -8.44 -0.26
N ARG A 208 -6.13 -7.16 -0.62
CA ARG A 208 -7.02 -6.74 -1.72
C ARG A 208 -6.31 -6.64 -3.06
N ASN A 209 -4.99 -6.42 -3.08
CA ASN A 209 -4.24 -6.24 -4.32
C ASN A 209 -3.19 -7.32 -4.61
N TYR A 210 -2.95 -8.26 -3.68
CA TYR A 210 -2.00 -9.36 -3.87
C TYR A 210 -2.23 -10.16 -5.14
N ARG A 211 -3.49 -10.47 -5.50
CA ARG A 211 -3.80 -11.21 -6.74
C ARG A 211 -3.26 -10.49 -7.99
N PHE A 212 -3.39 -9.17 -8.03
CA PHE A 212 -2.99 -8.36 -9.18
C PHE A 212 -1.46 -8.22 -9.20
N PHE A 213 -0.84 -8.08 -8.04
CA PHE A 213 0.62 -8.12 -7.91
C PHE A 213 1.21 -9.44 -8.41
N TYR A 214 0.64 -10.58 -7.98
CA TYR A 214 1.09 -11.91 -8.43
C TYR A 214 0.91 -12.10 -9.94
N LEU A 215 -0.27 -11.77 -10.48
CA LEU A 215 -0.51 -11.84 -11.91
C LEU A 215 0.38 -10.88 -12.69
N PHE A 216 0.71 -9.71 -12.13
CA PHE A 216 1.66 -8.76 -12.71
C PHE A 216 3.05 -9.37 -12.83
N ILE A 217 3.65 -9.89 -11.75
CA ILE A 217 5.02 -10.45 -11.83
C ILE A 217 5.08 -11.70 -12.71
N LEU A 218 4.04 -12.54 -12.67
CA LEU A 218 3.96 -13.74 -13.50
C LEU A 218 3.87 -13.38 -14.99
N SER A 219 2.93 -12.51 -15.35
CA SER A 219 2.79 -12.07 -16.74
C SER A 219 3.95 -11.21 -17.23
N LEU A 220 4.57 -10.43 -16.35
CA LEU A 220 5.79 -9.68 -16.68
C LEU A 220 6.94 -10.65 -16.98
N SER A 221 7.09 -11.73 -16.20
CA SER A 221 8.06 -12.79 -16.51
C SER A 221 7.83 -13.37 -17.90
N LEU A 222 6.57 -13.70 -18.23
CA LEU A 222 6.20 -14.25 -19.54
C LEU A 222 6.48 -13.24 -20.66
N LEU A 223 6.14 -11.96 -20.48
CA LEU A 223 6.41 -10.91 -21.46
C LEU A 223 7.91 -10.71 -21.67
N THR A 224 8.72 -10.67 -20.59
CA THR A 224 10.17 -10.52 -20.70
C THR A 224 10.81 -11.72 -21.38
N ILE A 225 10.40 -12.96 -21.04
CA ILE A 225 10.86 -14.18 -21.74
C ILE A 225 10.48 -14.13 -23.22
N PHE A 226 9.24 -13.73 -23.52
CA PHE A 226 8.73 -13.63 -24.88
C PHE A 226 9.54 -12.63 -25.71
N ILE A 227 9.71 -11.40 -25.23
CA ILE A 227 10.52 -10.37 -25.89
C ILE A 227 11.96 -10.87 -26.07
N PHE A 228 12.58 -11.40 -25.01
CA PHE A 228 13.96 -11.88 -25.07
C PHE A 228 14.15 -12.95 -26.15
N ALA A 229 13.27 -13.96 -26.20
CA ALA A 229 13.35 -15.03 -27.19
C ALA A 229 13.21 -14.52 -28.62
N PHE A 230 12.27 -13.60 -28.87
CA PHE A 230 12.00 -13.08 -30.21
C PHE A 230 13.01 -12.05 -30.67
N VAL A 231 13.56 -11.22 -29.78
CA VAL A 231 14.66 -10.32 -30.10
C VAL A 231 15.93 -11.11 -30.45
N ILE A 232 16.25 -12.17 -29.69
CA ILE A 232 17.36 -13.08 -30.03
C ILE A 232 17.12 -13.73 -31.40
N THR A 233 15.89 -14.17 -31.67
CA THR A 233 15.52 -14.73 -32.99
C THR A 233 15.71 -13.71 -34.11
N HIS A 234 15.29 -12.46 -33.91
CA HIS A 234 15.52 -11.38 -34.88
C HIS A 234 17.01 -11.18 -35.18
N VAL A 235 17.85 -11.10 -34.14
CA VAL A 235 19.31 -10.94 -34.29
C VAL A 235 19.93 -12.13 -35.01
N ILE A 236 19.53 -13.37 -34.69
CA ILE A 236 20.05 -14.59 -35.37
C ILE A 236 19.67 -14.58 -36.85
N LEU A 237 18.41 -14.31 -37.18
CA LEU A 237 17.94 -14.27 -38.57
C LEU A 237 18.63 -13.17 -39.39
N ARG A 238 18.86 -12.00 -38.77
CA ARG A 238 19.62 -10.90 -39.39
C ARG A 238 21.08 -11.29 -39.59
N SER A 239 21.71 -11.88 -38.58
CA SER A 239 23.11 -12.34 -38.61
C SER A 239 23.36 -13.35 -39.73
N ASN A 240 22.42 -14.26 -39.98
CA ASN A 240 22.53 -15.22 -41.08
C ASN A 240 22.50 -14.58 -42.48
N ARG A 241 21.97 -13.35 -42.61
CA ARG A 241 21.89 -12.62 -43.88
C ARG A 241 23.07 -11.69 -44.12
N THR A 242 23.49 -10.95 -43.10
CA THR A 242 24.46 -9.83 -43.23
C THR A 242 25.75 -10.06 -42.44
N GLY A 243 25.87 -11.17 -41.73
CA GLY A 243 26.91 -11.42 -40.73
C GLY A 243 26.59 -10.80 -39.37
N PHE A 244 27.18 -11.37 -38.32
CA PHE A 244 26.87 -11.03 -36.92
C PHE A 244 27.16 -9.57 -36.55
N LEU A 245 28.37 -9.08 -36.84
CA LEU A 245 28.78 -7.72 -36.50
C LEU A 245 27.91 -6.66 -37.22
N SER A 246 27.52 -6.93 -38.46
CA SER A 246 26.62 -6.06 -39.22
C SER A 246 25.22 -6.06 -38.63
N ALA A 247 24.69 -7.23 -38.28
CA ALA A 247 23.36 -7.35 -37.67
C ALA A 247 23.24 -6.56 -36.35
N LEU A 248 24.27 -6.57 -35.50
CA LEU A 248 24.31 -5.80 -34.26
C LEU A 248 24.36 -4.28 -34.53
N LYS A 249 25.16 -3.84 -35.51
CA LYS A 249 25.27 -2.42 -35.89
C LYS A 249 23.96 -1.88 -36.49
N ASP A 250 23.30 -2.71 -37.29
CA ASP A 250 22.05 -2.34 -37.97
C ASP A 250 20.83 -2.37 -37.03
N SER A 251 20.93 -3.07 -35.89
CA SER A 251 19.81 -3.29 -34.97
C SER A 251 20.15 -2.88 -33.51
N PRO A 252 20.54 -1.61 -33.25
CA PRO A 252 20.95 -1.17 -31.92
C PRO A 252 19.83 -1.25 -30.87
N ALA A 253 18.57 -1.11 -31.28
CA ALA A 253 17.41 -1.29 -30.40
C ALA A 253 17.34 -2.72 -29.86
N SER A 254 17.41 -3.72 -30.75
CA SER A 254 17.43 -5.14 -30.38
C SER A 254 18.58 -5.47 -29.44
N VAL A 255 19.77 -4.87 -29.64
CA VAL A 255 20.91 -5.06 -28.72
C VAL A 255 20.61 -4.50 -27.33
N LEU A 256 20.05 -3.29 -27.24
CA LEU A 256 19.64 -2.70 -25.97
C LEU A 256 18.60 -3.57 -25.25
N GLU A 257 17.63 -4.11 -25.98
CA GLU A 257 16.59 -4.98 -25.44
C GLU A 257 17.14 -6.31 -24.92
N VAL A 258 18.08 -6.94 -25.65
CA VAL A 258 18.80 -8.14 -25.19
C VAL A 258 19.48 -7.87 -23.85
N VAL A 259 20.20 -6.75 -23.73
CA VAL A 259 20.90 -6.37 -22.50
C VAL A 259 19.90 -6.16 -21.35
N VAL A 260 18.87 -5.34 -21.58
CA VAL A 260 17.84 -5.05 -20.56
C VAL A 260 17.13 -6.33 -20.11
N CYS A 261 16.72 -7.18 -21.05
CA CYS A 261 16.04 -8.43 -20.75
C CYS A 261 16.95 -9.43 -20.04
N PHE A 262 18.21 -9.56 -20.45
CA PHE A 262 19.17 -10.48 -19.83
C PHE A 262 19.39 -10.19 -18.35
N PHE A 263 19.51 -8.92 -17.95
CA PHE A 263 19.65 -8.59 -16.53
C PHE A 263 18.32 -8.68 -15.77
N SER A 264 17.20 -8.37 -16.43
CA SER A 264 15.88 -8.34 -15.78
C SER A 264 15.28 -9.74 -15.56
N ILE A 265 15.52 -10.69 -16.48
CA ILE A 265 14.87 -12.00 -16.48
C ILE A 265 15.13 -12.79 -15.19
N TRP A 266 16.38 -12.82 -14.71
CA TRP A 266 16.75 -13.57 -13.51
C TRP A 266 16.02 -13.04 -12.27
N SER A 267 15.91 -11.71 -12.16
CA SER A 267 15.22 -11.08 -11.03
C SER A 267 13.71 -11.32 -11.07
N ILE A 268 13.07 -11.11 -12.23
CA ILE A 268 11.62 -11.16 -12.36
C ILE A 268 11.10 -12.60 -12.30
N VAL A 269 11.80 -13.55 -12.95
CA VAL A 269 11.46 -14.97 -12.90
C VAL A 269 11.69 -15.53 -11.50
N GLY A 270 12.80 -15.18 -10.84
CA GLY A 270 13.08 -15.58 -9.45
C GLY A 270 12.01 -15.08 -8.48
N LEU A 271 11.60 -13.81 -8.60
CA LEU A 271 10.53 -13.24 -7.79
C LEU A 271 9.19 -13.95 -8.03
N SER A 272 8.86 -14.25 -9.29
CA SER A 272 7.64 -14.98 -9.65
C SER A 272 7.64 -16.41 -9.12
N GLY A 273 8.78 -17.10 -9.15
CA GLY A 273 8.96 -18.41 -8.53
C GLY A 273 8.76 -18.37 -7.02
N PHE A 274 9.38 -17.40 -6.34
CA PHE A 274 9.22 -17.21 -4.89
C PHE A 274 7.76 -16.96 -4.50
N HIS A 275 7.05 -16.06 -5.20
CA HIS A 275 5.65 -15.82 -4.90
C HIS A 275 4.74 -16.99 -5.32
N THR A 276 5.14 -17.81 -6.29
CA THR A 276 4.44 -19.07 -6.62
C THR A 276 4.55 -20.08 -5.48
N TYR A 277 5.71 -20.16 -4.83
CA TYR A 277 5.86 -20.92 -3.59
C TYR A 277 4.95 -20.38 -2.48
N LEU A 278 4.97 -19.07 -2.23
CA LEU A 278 4.17 -18.45 -1.17
C LEU A 278 2.66 -18.64 -1.37
N ILE A 279 2.15 -18.42 -2.59
CA ILE A 279 0.73 -18.60 -2.89
C ILE A 279 0.32 -20.07 -2.76
N SER A 280 1.16 -21.00 -3.21
CA SER A 280 0.91 -22.45 -3.08
C SER A 280 0.91 -22.95 -1.64
N SER A 281 1.57 -22.21 -0.73
CA SER A 281 1.63 -22.50 0.71
C SER A 281 0.67 -21.64 1.54
N ASN A 282 -0.15 -20.79 0.90
CA ASN A 282 -1.01 -19.77 1.53
C ASN A 282 -0.28 -18.92 2.59
N GLN A 283 0.92 -18.49 2.26
CA GLN A 283 1.79 -17.71 3.12
C GLN A 283 2.08 -16.34 2.50
N THR A 284 2.29 -15.34 3.34
CA THR A 284 2.77 -14.02 2.91
C THR A 284 4.29 -13.94 3.04
N THR A 285 4.93 -13.08 2.27
CA THR A 285 6.37 -12.80 2.40
C THR A 285 6.75 -12.41 3.83
N ASN A 286 5.92 -11.58 4.48
CA ASN A 286 6.09 -11.17 5.87
C ASN A 286 6.02 -12.34 6.86
N GLU A 287 5.20 -13.36 6.60
CA GLU A 287 5.13 -14.57 7.45
C GLU A 287 6.33 -15.49 7.23
N ASP A 288 6.78 -15.63 5.98
CA ASP A 288 7.93 -16.45 5.59
C ASP A 288 9.25 -15.90 6.17
N ILE A 289 9.53 -14.61 5.97
CA ILE A 289 10.73 -13.96 6.51
C ILE A 289 10.78 -14.03 8.04
N LYS A 290 9.62 -13.94 8.72
CA LYS A 290 9.55 -14.06 10.18
C LYS A 290 9.66 -15.51 10.67
N GLY A 291 9.62 -16.48 9.76
CA GLY A 291 9.52 -17.90 10.09
C GLY A 291 8.28 -18.20 10.93
N SER A 292 7.15 -17.52 10.68
CA SER A 292 5.92 -17.61 11.49
C SER A 292 5.47 -19.07 11.66
N TRP A 293 5.57 -19.85 10.59
CA TRP A 293 5.14 -21.25 10.51
C TRP A 293 6.31 -22.23 10.41
N SER A 294 7.52 -21.81 10.79
CA SER A 294 8.69 -22.71 10.75
C SER A 294 8.56 -23.81 11.80
N SER A 295 8.87 -25.04 11.41
CA SER A 295 8.92 -26.20 12.33
C SER A 295 9.95 -26.02 13.45
N LYS A 296 10.94 -25.11 13.27
CA LYS A 296 11.90 -24.73 14.32
C LYS A 296 11.24 -24.06 15.53
N ARG A 297 10.02 -23.54 15.40
CA ARG A 297 9.26 -22.94 16.51
C ARG A 297 8.52 -23.96 17.38
N GLY A 298 8.49 -25.23 17.00
CA GLY A 298 7.90 -26.31 17.79
C GLY A 298 7.25 -27.37 16.91
N LYS A 299 7.23 -28.63 17.38
CA LYS A 299 6.70 -29.80 16.66
C LYS A 299 5.21 -29.70 16.28
N GLY A 300 4.46 -28.74 16.84
CA GLY A 300 3.05 -28.47 16.54
C GLY A 300 2.78 -27.12 15.87
N ASN A 301 3.80 -26.38 15.42
CA ASN A 301 3.61 -25.11 14.73
C ASN A 301 3.43 -25.35 13.23
N TYR A 302 2.21 -25.20 12.74
CA TYR A 302 1.86 -25.35 11.33
C TYR A 302 1.20 -24.07 10.80
N ASN A 303 1.07 -23.94 9.47
CA ASN A 303 0.34 -22.83 8.87
C ASN A 303 -1.17 -23.10 8.93
N PRO A 304 -1.94 -22.42 9.82
CA PRO A 304 -3.37 -22.70 9.98
C PRO A 304 -4.21 -22.18 8.81
N TYR A 305 -3.63 -21.41 7.89
CA TYR A 305 -4.33 -20.84 6.74
C TYR A 305 -4.20 -21.70 5.48
N SER A 306 -3.31 -22.70 5.46
CA SER A 306 -3.17 -23.58 4.29
C SER A 306 -4.38 -24.50 4.17
N TYR A 307 -4.87 -24.68 2.94
CA TYR A 307 -5.89 -25.70 2.62
C TYR A 307 -5.30 -27.10 2.45
N GLY A 308 -3.99 -27.28 2.70
CA GLY A 308 -3.29 -28.58 2.55
C GLY A 308 -3.05 -29.00 1.09
N ASN A 309 -3.60 -28.28 0.11
CA ASN A 309 -3.46 -28.54 -1.31
C ASN A 309 -3.00 -27.28 -2.08
N LEU A 310 -1.98 -27.44 -2.93
CA LEU A 310 -1.35 -26.35 -3.68
C LEU A 310 -2.35 -25.66 -4.62
N ILE A 311 -3.14 -26.46 -5.35
CA ILE A 311 -4.14 -25.96 -6.30
C ILE A 311 -5.23 -25.20 -5.55
N THR A 312 -5.75 -25.76 -4.46
CA THR A 312 -6.77 -25.10 -3.64
C THR A 312 -6.26 -23.77 -3.06
N ASN A 313 -5.01 -23.73 -2.60
CA ASN A 313 -4.37 -22.49 -2.13
C ASN A 313 -4.28 -21.43 -3.25
N CYS A 314 -3.84 -21.84 -4.44
CA CYS A 314 -3.77 -20.96 -5.62
C CYS A 314 -5.17 -20.47 -6.04
N CYS A 315 -6.16 -21.36 -6.16
CA CYS A 315 -7.53 -21.02 -6.53
C CYS A 315 -8.17 -20.06 -5.51
N ALA A 316 -7.98 -20.30 -4.21
CA ALA A 316 -8.50 -19.42 -3.17
C ALA A 316 -7.91 -18.00 -3.27
N ALA A 317 -6.63 -17.87 -3.63
CA ALA A 317 -5.95 -16.59 -3.77
C ALA A 317 -6.27 -15.86 -5.09
N LEU A 318 -6.40 -16.60 -6.20
CA LEU A 318 -6.55 -16.02 -7.55
C LEU A 318 -8.00 -15.90 -7.99
N CYS A 319 -8.82 -16.91 -7.70
CA CYS A 319 -10.20 -17.03 -8.17
C CYS A 319 -11.23 -16.62 -7.10
N GLY A 320 -10.80 -16.40 -5.85
CA GLY A 320 -11.67 -15.96 -4.78
C GLY A 320 -12.25 -14.55 -5.00
N PRO A 321 -13.42 -14.25 -4.39
CA PRO A 321 -14.04 -12.93 -4.49
C PRO A 321 -13.09 -11.84 -3.97
N LEU A 322 -13.22 -10.62 -4.52
CA LEU A 322 -12.48 -9.46 -4.03
C LEU A 322 -13.12 -8.95 -2.75
N PRO A 323 -12.41 -9.01 -1.59
CA PRO A 323 -12.99 -8.50 -0.37
C PRO A 323 -13.27 -6.99 -0.49
N PRO A 324 -14.32 -6.51 0.19
CA PRO A 324 -14.69 -5.09 0.18
C PRO A 324 -13.58 -4.23 0.80
N SER A 325 -13.64 -2.92 0.54
CA SER A 325 -12.77 -1.96 1.23
C SER A 325 -13.32 -1.75 2.63
N LEU A 326 -12.43 -1.75 3.63
CA LEU A 326 -12.80 -1.35 4.99
C LEU A 326 -12.68 0.17 5.19
N ILE A 327 -12.26 0.90 4.15
CA ILE A 327 -12.18 2.36 4.15
C ILE A 327 -13.12 2.95 3.09
N ASP A 328 -14.03 3.79 3.54
CA ASP A 328 -14.87 4.58 2.64
C ASP A 328 -14.13 5.87 2.23
N ARG A 329 -13.27 5.77 1.21
CA ARG A 329 -12.45 6.91 0.76
C ARG A 329 -13.28 8.05 0.18
N ARG A 330 -14.38 7.73 -0.50
CA ARG A 330 -15.18 8.70 -1.28
C ARG A 330 -16.36 9.26 -0.51
N GLY A 331 -16.69 8.72 0.66
CA GLY A 331 -17.66 9.30 1.56
C GLY A 331 -17.29 10.71 2.02
N PHE A 332 -18.29 11.38 2.58
CA PHE A 332 -18.13 12.69 3.18
C PHE A 332 -17.70 12.56 4.64
N VAL A 333 -16.93 13.53 5.11
CA VAL A 333 -16.57 13.65 6.54
C VAL A 333 -17.80 14.12 7.29
N GLN A 334 -18.18 13.43 8.36
CA GLN A 334 -19.27 13.88 9.21
C GLN A 334 -18.86 15.15 9.96
N PRO A 335 -19.75 16.13 10.14
CA PRO A 335 -19.41 17.45 10.69
C PRO A 335 -18.87 17.45 12.12
N ASP A 336 -19.17 16.39 12.89
CA ASP A 336 -19.04 16.35 14.35
C ASP A 336 -17.98 15.35 14.86
N THR A 337 -17.19 14.72 13.98
CA THR A 337 -16.09 13.86 14.43
C THR A 337 -14.87 14.72 14.81
N PRO A 338 -14.36 14.66 16.06
CA PRO A 338 -13.11 15.31 16.44
C PRO A 338 -11.97 14.83 15.54
N GLN A 339 -11.30 15.76 14.85
CA GLN A 339 -10.18 15.40 13.97
C GLN A 339 -8.95 15.02 14.81
N PRO A 340 -8.28 13.88 14.54
CA PRO A 340 -6.97 13.64 15.11
C PRO A 340 -6.00 14.67 14.55
N VAL A 341 -5.52 15.56 15.40
CA VAL A 341 -4.42 16.47 15.06
C VAL A 341 -3.17 15.64 14.83
N ALA A 342 -2.50 15.84 13.69
CA ALA A 342 -1.19 15.25 13.46
C ALA A 342 -0.23 15.76 14.55
N GLN A 343 0.24 14.88 15.43
CA GLN A 343 1.22 15.24 16.46
C GLN A 343 2.54 15.61 15.78
N THR A 344 2.80 16.91 15.69
CA THR A 344 4.15 17.45 15.53
C THR A 344 4.83 17.40 16.90
N ASN A 345 6.02 16.79 16.95
CA ASN A 345 6.83 16.73 18.18
C ASN A 345 7.07 18.14 18.73
N GLY A 346 6.45 18.43 19.87
CA GLY A 346 6.67 19.63 20.66
C GLY A 346 6.51 19.29 22.13
N THR A 347 7.63 19.21 22.84
CA THR A 347 7.73 19.16 24.30
C THR A 347 7.02 20.38 24.90
N GLY A 348 5.98 20.13 25.69
CA GLY A 348 5.29 21.16 26.47
C GLY A 348 4.35 20.49 27.46
N ALA A 349 4.71 20.55 28.74
CA ALA A 349 3.91 20.04 29.85
C ALA A 349 2.57 20.79 29.93
N CYS A 350 1.49 20.09 30.30
CA CYS A 350 0.20 20.71 30.63
C CYS A 350 -0.23 20.26 32.04
N PRO A 351 -0.65 21.18 32.91
CA PRO A 351 -1.01 20.86 34.30
C PRO A 351 -2.42 20.29 34.40
N SER A 352 -2.60 19.44 35.41
CA SER A 352 -3.85 18.83 35.84
C SER A 352 -4.84 19.87 36.37
N ASN A 353 -6.06 19.90 35.82
CA ASN A 353 -7.22 20.43 36.50
C ASN A 353 -8.38 19.43 36.41
N GLN A 354 -8.78 18.94 37.59
CA GLN A 354 -10.01 18.20 37.81
C GLN A 354 -11.20 19.11 37.51
N VAL A 355 -12.11 18.66 36.65
CA VAL A 355 -13.49 19.15 36.65
C VAL A 355 -14.41 17.94 36.71
N GLN A 356 -14.96 17.78 37.91
CA GLN A 356 -16.02 16.85 38.27
C GLN A 356 -17.32 17.38 37.66
N SER A 357 -18.01 16.59 36.83
CA SER A 357 -19.38 16.91 36.44
C SER A 357 -20.24 15.65 36.36
N HIS A 358 -21.45 15.84 36.90
CA HIS A 358 -22.42 14.87 37.36
C HIS A 358 -22.94 13.91 36.29
N MET A 359 -23.08 12.66 36.70
CA MET A 359 -23.84 11.60 36.05
C MET A 359 -25.34 11.86 36.25
N THR A 360 -26.10 11.96 35.16
CA THR A 360 -27.57 11.88 35.18
C THR A 360 -27.99 10.77 34.24
N TYR A 361 -28.57 9.73 34.83
CA TYR A 361 -29.26 8.64 34.14
C TYR A 361 -30.56 9.17 33.55
N ILE A 362 -30.82 8.87 32.28
CA ILE A 362 -32.17 8.75 31.75
C ILE A 362 -32.20 7.42 31.01
N ASP A 363 -32.96 6.49 31.58
CA ASP A 363 -33.35 5.22 31.02
C ASP A 363 -34.38 5.45 29.90
N ASP A 364 -34.16 4.83 28.74
CA ASP A 364 -35.24 4.34 27.89
C ASP A 364 -34.75 3.09 27.15
N GLU A 365 -35.57 2.05 27.20
CA GLU A 365 -35.30 0.70 26.75
C GLU A 365 -35.12 0.57 25.24
N ASP A 366 -34.13 -0.24 24.82
CA ASP A 366 -34.34 -1.31 23.83
C ASP A 366 -33.06 -2.18 23.75
N CYS A 367 -33.04 -3.24 24.56
CA CYS A 367 -31.98 -4.24 24.55
C CYS A 367 -32.08 -5.10 23.28
N VAL A 368 -31.17 -4.90 22.31
CA VAL A 368 -30.85 -5.92 21.29
C VAL A 368 -29.50 -6.56 21.60
N ASN A 369 -29.57 -7.83 22.01
CA ASN A 369 -28.50 -8.72 22.41
C ASN A 369 -27.41 -8.89 21.31
N PRO A 370 -26.09 -8.76 21.61
CA PRO A 370 -25.02 -8.95 20.65
C PRO A 370 -24.69 -10.45 20.49
N SER A 371 -25.57 -11.20 19.83
CA SER A 371 -25.31 -12.58 19.40
C SER A 371 -25.35 -12.76 17.87
N ALA A 372 -25.54 -11.68 17.10
CA ALA A 372 -25.79 -11.75 15.66
C ALA A 372 -24.58 -11.51 14.73
N LEU A 373 -23.34 -11.58 15.23
CA LEU A 373 -22.13 -11.41 14.40
C LEU A 373 -21.30 -12.69 14.19
N MET A 374 -21.84 -13.85 14.58
CA MET A 374 -21.23 -15.17 14.37
C MET A 374 -22.01 -16.09 13.41
N SER A 375 -22.90 -15.56 12.58
CA SER A 375 -23.79 -16.39 11.74
C SER A 375 -23.74 -16.12 10.24
N LEU A 376 -22.76 -15.34 9.73
CA LEU A 376 -22.66 -15.06 8.29
C LEU A 376 -21.75 -16.02 7.51
N ASP A 377 -21.08 -16.98 8.17
CA ASP A 377 -20.25 -17.99 7.51
C ASP A 377 -20.96 -19.33 7.26
N SER A 378 -22.18 -19.54 7.75
CA SER A 378 -22.90 -20.83 7.62
C SER A 378 -23.94 -20.89 6.50
N VAL A 379 -24.29 -19.78 5.84
CA VAL A 379 -25.34 -19.76 4.80
C VAL A 379 -24.80 -19.96 3.37
N SER A 380 -23.48 -19.89 3.15
CA SER A 380 -22.88 -20.12 1.82
C SER A 380 -22.63 -21.62 1.52
N SER A 381 -22.58 -22.49 2.53
CA SER A 381 -22.25 -23.92 2.36
C SER A 381 -23.45 -24.82 2.02
N ALA A 382 -24.69 -24.35 2.22
CA ALA A 382 -25.89 -25.19 2.06
C ALA A 382 -26.50 -25.21 0.64
N LYS A 383 -25.99 -24.42 -0.33
CA LYS A 383 -26.58 -24.35 -1.69
C LYS A 383 -25.79 -25.07 -2.79
N ALA A 384 -24.72 -25.79 -2.45
CA ALA A 384 -23.89 -26.52 -3.42
C ALA A 384 -24.09 -28.05 -3.42
N LYS A 385 -25.02 -28.60 -2.62
CA LYS A 385 -25.22 -30.06 -2.50
C LYS A 385 -26.45 -30.62 -3.24
N HIS A 386 -27.08 -29.84 -4.11
CA HIS A 386 -28.29 -30.26 -4.82
C HIS A 386 -28.25 -29.99 -6.33
N ILE A 387 -27.09 -30.17 -6.98
CA ILE A 387 -27.00 -30.31 -8.46
C ILE A 387 -25.90 -31.33 -8.78
N SER A 388 -26.22 -32.62 -8.61
CA SER A 388 -25.68 -33.75 -9.37
C SER A 388 -26.34 -35.02 -8.83
N ARG A 389 -27.40 -35.46 -9.51
CA ARG A 389 -27.75 -36.88 -9.53
C ARG A 389 -26.76 -37.62 -10.41
#